data_AF-A0A8D8QM00-F1
#
_entry.id   AF-A0A8D8QM00-F1
#
_cell.length_a   1.000
_cell.length_b   1.000
_cell.length_c   1.000
_cell.angle_alpha   90.00
_cell.angle_beta   90.00
_cell.angle_gamma   90.00
#
_symmetry.space_group_name_H-M   'P 1'
#
loop_
_entity.id
_entity.type
_entity.pdbx_description
1 polymer ?
#
loop_
_entity_poly.entity_id
_entity_poly.type
_entity_poly.pdbx_seq_one_letter_code
_entity_poly.pdbx_strand_id
1 'polypeptide(L)'
;MGIQSFKILLTQDKTIKLHPLVCLSYNADFDGDQMAIHLPLTINAQVESNYLLLSMNNIISPSNGEPIIIPTQDIVMGIYCLTFNYNYDYIIFYHINEVLNYFNINNSNFLQNIILKFKNFFPKKTPPFF
;
A
#
# COMPACT_ATOMS: atom_id res chain seq x y z
N MET A 1 -2.55 11.00 -16.53
CA MET A 1 -3.14 9.82 -17.22
C MET A 1 -4.66 9.95 -17.06
N GLY A 2 -5.40 10.33 -18.11
CA GLY A 2 -6.82 10.70 -17.94
C GLY A 2 -7.83 9.55 -18.00
N ILE A 3 -7.44 8.38 -18.51
CA ILE A 3 -8.30 7.21 -18.70
C ILE A 3 -7.51 5.96 -18.34
N GLN A 4 -8.13 5.05 -17.58
CA GLN A 4 -7.63 3.74 -17.24
C GLN A 4 -8.80 2.76 -17.22
N SER A 5 -8.51 1.47 -17.39
CA SER A 5 -9.49 0.41 -17.28
C SER A 5 -9.39 -0.31 -15.94
N PHE A 6 -10.53 -0.85 -15.50
CA PHE A 6 -10.67 -1.56 -14.25
C PHE A 6 -11.58 -2.77 -14.43
N LYS A 7 -11.34 -3.81 -13.64
CA LYS A 7 -12.33 -4.86 -13.44
C LYS A 7 -13.35 -4.37 -12.42
N ILE A 8 -14.61 -4.37 -12.82
CA ILE A 8 -15.71 -3.84 -12.01
C ILE A 8 -16.21 -4.92 -11.06
N LEU A 9 -16.40 -4.56 -9.79
CA LEU A 9 -17.17 -5.33 -8.82
C LEU A 9 -18.54 -4.66 -8.67
N LEU A 10 -19.62 -5.42 -8.87
CA LEU A 10 -20.98 -4.90 -8.68
C LEU A 10 -21.23 -4.63 -7.20
N THR A 11 -21.72 -3.44 -6.89
CA THR A 11 -22.10 -3.02 -5.54
C THR A 11 -23.49 -2.40 -5.56
N GLN A 12 -24.17 -2.35 -4.40
CA GLN A 12 -25.52 -1.77 -4.27
C GLN A 12 -25.50 -0.24 -4.17
N ASP A 13 -24.32 0.35 -4.02
CA ASP A 13 -24.15 1.78 -3.82
C ASP A 13 -24.41 2.54 -5.13
N LYS A 14 -24.87 3.79 -5.01
CA LYS A 14 -25.09 4.70 -6.17
C LYS A 14 -23.81 5.43 -6.60
N THR A 15 -22.69 5.16 -5.92
CA THR A 15 -21.41 5.81 -6.15
C THR A 15 -20.39 4.83 -6.69
N ILE A 16 -19.47 5.34 -7.50
CA ILE A 16 -18.37 4.54 -8.05
C ILE A 16 -17.30 4.44 -6.95
N LYS A 17 -16.89 3.22 -6.63
CA LYS A 17 -15.77 2.97 -5.73
C LYS A 17 -14.48 2.97 -6.53
N LEU A 18 -13.63 3.96 -6.30
CA LEU A 18 -12.29 4.05 -6.89
C LEU A 18 -11.23 3.59 -5.89
N HIS A 19 -10.16 2.98 -6.38
CA HIS A 19 -9.03 2.60 -5.55
C HIS A 19 -8.20 3.83 -5.15
N PRO A 20 -7.82 4.02 -3.87
CA PRO A 20 -7.17 5.25 -3.38
C PRO A 20 -5.83 5.54 -4.05
N LEU A 21 -5.04 4.52 -4.38
CA LEU A 21 -3.74 4.70 -5.04
C LEU A 21 -3.83 5.25 -6.48
N VAL A 22 -5.03 5.26 -7.07
CA VAL A 22 -5.24 5.75 -8.44
C VAL A 22 -5.82 7.17 -8.45
N CYS A 23 -6.27 7.70 -7.30
CA CYS A 23 -6.83 9.05 -7.20
C CYS A 23 -5.85 10.13 -7.70
N LEU A 24 -4.56 9.97 -7.40
CA LEU A 24 -3.50 10.87 -7.88
C LEU A 24 -3.42 10.96 -9.41
N SER A 25 -3.62 9.85 -10.12
CA SER A 25 -3.49 9.85 -11.59
C SER A 25 -4.65 10.58 -12.29
N TYR A 26 -5.82 10.56 -11.65
CA TYR A 26 -7.03 11.27 -12.06
C TYR A 26 -7.14 12.69 -11.50
N ASN A 27 -6.27 13.06 -10.56
CA ASN A 27 -6.39 14.29 -9.78
C ASN A 27 -7.79 14.42 -9.15
N ALA A 28 -8.29 13.32 -8.59
CA ALA A 28 -9.62 13.24 -8.02
C ALA A 28 -9.58 13.31 -6.49
N ASP A 29 -10.43 14.15 -5.90
CA ASP A 29 -10.73 14.19 -4.47
C ASP A 29 -12.19 13.76 -4.21
N PHE A 30 -12.43 13.15 -3.04
CA PHE A 30 -13.73 12.54 -2.74
C PHE A 30 -14.74 13.54 -2.16
N ASP A 31 -14.72 14.78 -2.63
CA ASP A 31 -15.59 15.88 -2.16
C ASP A 31 -16.87 16.06 -3.02
N GLY A 32 -16.97 15.35 -4.14
CA GLY A 32 -18.11 15.43 -5.06
C GLY A 32 -17.79 15.17 -6.53
N ASP A 33 -16.53 14.84 -6.84
CA ASP A 33 -16.08 14.55 -8.20
C ASP A 33 -16.93 13.50 -8.93
N GLN A 34 -17.15 13.76 -10.22
CA GLN A 34 -17.88 12.89 -11.11
C GLN A 34 -16.93 12.20 -12.09
N MET A 35 -17.11 10.90 -12.29
CA MET A 35 -16.35 10.12 -13.24
C MET A 35 -17.26 9.50 -14.30
N ALA A 36 -16.88 9.65 -15.57
CA ALA A 36 -17.55 8.97 -16.67
C ALA A 36 -17.06 7.51 -16.77
N ILE A 37 -17.98 6.59 -17.04
CA ILE A 37 -17.67 5.18 -17.32
C ILE A 37 -17.99 4.87 -18.77
N HIS A 38 -17.03 4.26 -19.46
CA HIS A 38 -17.20 3.77 -20.83
C HIS A 38 -17.07 2.25 -20.86
N LEU A 39 -17.95 1.60 -21.62
CA LEU A 39 -17.96 0.14 -21.79
C LEU A 39 -17.36 -0.24 -23.17
N PRO A 40 -16.23 -0.97 -23.23
CA PRO A 40 -15.69 -1.45 -24.50
C PRO A 40 -16.56 -2.60 -25.06
N LEU A 41 -17.13 -2.39 -26.24
CA LEU A 41 -18.07 -3.35 -26.86
C LEU A 41 -17.39 -4.35 -27.79
N THR A 42 -16.40 -3.93 -28.57
CA THR A 42 -15.73 -4.80 -29.55
C THR A 42 -14.65 -5.65 -28.88
N ILE A 43 -14.38 -6.82 -29.44
CA ILE A 43 -13.35 -7.73 -28.89
C ILE A 43 -11.98 -7.05 -28.84
N ASN A 44 -11.65 -6.26 -29.88
CA ASN A 44 -10.39 -5.53 -29.95
C ASN A 44 -10.29 -4.47 -28.84
N ALA A 45 -11.37 -3.71 -28.60
CA ALA A 45 -11.40 -2.71 -27.53
C ALA A 45 -11.34 -3.36 -26.14
N GLN A 46 -11.94 -4.54 -25.95
CA GLN A 46 -11.84 -5.28 -24.69
C GLN A 46 -10.42 -5.80 -24.45
N VAL A 47 -9.75 -6.29 -25.49
CA VAL A 47 -8.36 -6.74 -25.42
C VAL A 47 -7.45 -5.56 -25.10
N GLU A 48 -7.52 -4.47 -25.86
CA GLU A 48 -6.74 -3.26 -25.60
C GLU A 48 -6.99 -2.69 -24.19
N SER A 49 -8.25 -2.62 -23.77
CA SER A 49 -8.61 -2.16 -22.44
C SER A 49 -7.96 -3.04 -21.36
N ASN A 50 -7.99 -4.36 -21.50
CA ASN A 50 -7.44 -5.29 -20.51
C ASN A 50 -5.91 -5.33 -20.49
N TYR A 51 -5.23 -5.12 -21.62
CA TYR A 51 -3.78 -5.26 -21.71
C TYR A 51 -3.02 -3.94 -21.69
N LEU A 52 -3.57 -2.87 -22.25
CA LEU A 52 -2.88 -1.57 -22.34
C LEU A 52 -3.44 -0.56 -21.35
N LEU A 53 -4.77 -0.48 -21.21
CA LEU A 53 -5.37 0.55 -20.34
C LEU A 53 -5.54 0.12 -18.88
N LEU A 54 -5.32 -1.16 -18.57
CA LEU A 54 -5.49 -1.67 -17.20
C LEU A 54 -4.61 -0.91 -16.22
N SER A 55 -5.22 -0.41 -15.14
CA SER A 55 -4.55 0.40 -14.12
C SER A 55 -3.29 -0.28 -13.54
N MET A 56 -3.32 -1.60 -13.38
CA MET A 56 -2.17 -2.41 -12.93
C MET A 56 -0.93 -2.29 -13.86
N ASN A 57 -1.14 -2.00 -15.14
CA ASN A 57 -0.04 -1.86 -16.11
C ASN A 57 0.46 -0.41 -16.19
N ASN A 58 -0.33 0.55 -15.72
CA ASN A 58 -0.06 1.99 -15.80
C ASN A 58 0.42 2.57 -14.47
N ILE A 59 1.48 1.96 -13.92
CA ILE A 59 2.06 2.33 -12.60
C ILE A 59 3.02 3.52 -12.71
N ILE A 60 3.62 3.72 -13.88
CA ILE A 60 4.70 4.66 -14.12
C ILE A 60 4.20 5.82 -14.98
N SER A 61 4.69 7.02 -14.69
CA SER A 61 4.37 8.21 -15.46
C SER A 61 5.05 8.20 -16.82
N PRO A 62 4.30 8.44 -17.92
CA PRO A 62 4.85 8.43 -19.26
C PRO A 62 5.76 9.64 -19.52
N SER A 63 5.62 10.73 -18.76
CA SER A 63 6.37 11.97 -18.98
C SER A 63 7.76 11.95 -18.35
N ASN A 64 7.91 11.35 -17.18
CA ASN A 64 9.14 11.40 -16.37
C ASN A 64 9.60 10.04 -15.83
N GLY A 65 8.86 8.96 -16.03
CA GLY A 65 9.27 7.62 -15.58
C GLY A 65 9.16 7.39 -14.06
N GLU A 66 8.61 8.35 -13.32
CA GLU A 66 8.39 8.22 -11.88
C GLU A 66 7.13 7.40 -11.57
N PRO A 67 7.06 6.70 -10.42
CA PRO A 67 5.86 5.98 -10.03
C PRO A 67 4.70 6.94 -9.79
N ILE A 68 3.53 6.67 -10.37
CA ILE A 68 2.29 7.42 -10.11
C ILE A 68 1.51 6.83 -8.94
N ILE A 69 1.61 5.51 -8.73
CA ILE A 69 0.91 4.77 -7.67
C ILE A 69 1.70 4.94 -6.36
N ILE A 70 1.61 6.13 -5.77
CA ILE A 70 2.28 6.48 -4.53
C ILE A 70 1.26 6.39 -3.38
N PRO A 71 1.62 5.80 -2.22
CA PRO A 71 0.76 5.80 -1.05
C PRO A 71 0.45 7.23 -0.61
N THR A 72 -0.82 7.50 -0.32
CA THR A 72 -1.30 8.80 0.14
C THR A 72 -1.23 8.92 1.66
N GLN A 73 -1.66 10.07 2.18
CA GLN A 73 -1.55 10.50 3.59
C GLN A 73 -1.83 9.39 4.61
N ASP A 74 -2.97 8.72 4.55
CA ASP A 74 -3.34 7.71 5.57
C ASP A 74 -2.46 6.47 5.52
N ILE A 75 -2.07 6.04 4.31
CA ILE A 75 -1.22 4.87 4.11
C ILE A 75 0.20 5.18 4.61
N VAL A 76 0.72 6.36 4.25
CA VAL A 76 2.03 6.82 4.72
C VAL A 76 2.04 6.97 6.23
N MET A 77 0.98 7.54 6.82
CA MET A 77 0.85 7.69 8.27
C MET A 77 0.83 6.32 8.97
N GLY A 78 0.06 5.35 8.46
CA GLY A 78 0.02 4.00 9.02
C GLY A 78 1.38 3.30 8.99
N ILE A 79 2.07 3.35 7.85
CA ILE A 79 3.42 2.78 7.71
C ILE A 79 4.40 3.50 8.64
N TYR A 80 4.34 4.83 8.69
CA TYR A 80 5.18 5.62 9.58
C TYR A 80 4.96 5.25 11.05
N CYS A 81 3.71 5.20 11.53
CA CYS A 81 3.41 4.79 12.90
C CYS A 81 3.94 3.40 13.25
N LEU A 82 3.90 2.46 12.31
CA LEU A 82 4.40 1.09 12.52
C LEU A 82 5.93 0.98 12.46
N THR A 83 6.59 1.83 11.68
CA THR A 83 8.05 1.78 11.47
C THR A 83 8.81 2.75 12.36
N PHE A 84 8.11 3.71 12.97
CA PHE A 84 8.71 4.68 13.86
C PHE A 84 9.06 4.03 15.20
N ASN A 85 10.34 4.08 15.56
CA ASN A 85 10.84 3.58 16.83
C ASN A 85 10.48 4.53 17.97
N TYR A 86 9.32 4.31 18.59
CA TYR A 86 8.92 5.05 19.80
C TYR A 86 9.66 4.59 21.06
N ASN A 87 10.04 3.31 21.14
CA ASN A 87 10.62 2.72 22.36
C ASN A 87 12.11 2.38 22.17
N TYR A 88 12.97 2.98 22.99
CA TYR A 88 14.39 2.61 23.07
C TYR A 88 14.62 1.30 23.85
N ASP A 89 13.57 0.77 24.48
CA ASP A 89 13.64 -0.48 25.22
C ASP A 89 13.46 -1.65 24.24
N TYR A 90 14.54 -2.43 24.10
CA TYR A 90 14.59 -3.59 23.25
C TYR A 90 14.47 -4.86 24.09
N ILE A 91 13.57 -5.76 23.68
CA ILE A 91 13.57 -7.14 24.19
C ILE A 91 14.45 -7.99 23.28
N ILE A 92 15.39 -8.70 23.87
CA ILE A 92 16.33 -9.55 23.13
C ILE A 92 15.84 -10.99 23.20
N PHE A 93 15.68 -11.62 22.04
CA PHE A 93 15.37 -13.05 21.93
C PHE A 93 16.45 -13.78 21.16
N TYR A 94 16.68 -15.04 21.54
CA TYR A 94 17.69 -15.88 20.91
C TYR A 94 17.07 -16.83 19.89
N HIS A 95 15.78 -17.16 20.05
CA HIS A 95 15.06 -18.08 19.19
C HIS A 95 13.71 -17.52 18.74
N ILE A 96 13.29 -17.92 17.53
CA ILE A 96 12.00 -17.53 16.93
C ILE A 96 10.82 -18.00 17.78
N ASN A 97 10.93 -19.17 18.41
CA ASN A 97 9.86 -19.72 19.26
C ASN A 97 9.56 -18.85 20.48
N GLU A 98 10.58 -18.18 21.05
CA GLU A 98 10.39 -17.27 22.18
C GLU A 98 9.59 -16.04 21.77
N VAL A 99 9.84 -15.53 20.56
CA VAL A 99 9.06 -14.42 19.99
C VAL A 99 7.62 -14.83 19.75
N LEU A 100 7.38 -16.02 19.20
CA LEU A 100 6.02 -16.53 19.01
C LEU A 100 5.28 -16.71 20.35
N ASN A 101 5.94 -17.24 21.37
CA ASN A 101 5.36 -17.37 22.71
C ASN A 101 5.07 -16.00 23.32
N TYR A 102 6.01 -15.06 23.22
CA TYR A 102 5.82 -13.68 23.70
C TYR A 102 4.64 -13.01 23.00
N PHE A 103 4.52 -13.18 21.69
CA PHE A 103 3.41 -12.65 20.90
C PHE A 103 2.06 -13.25 21.34
N ASN A 104 2.00 -14.57 21.49
CA ASN A 104 0.76 -15.27 21.91
C ASN A 104 0.33 -14.93 23.34
N ILE A 105 1.28 -14.66 24.24
CA ILE A 105 0.99 -14.28 25.63
C ILE A 105 0.55 -12.81 25.72
N ASN A 106 1.26 -11.92 25.03
CA ASN A 106 1.07 -10.49 25.21
C ASN A 106 0.09 -9.85 24.23
N ASN A 107 -0.35 -10.53 23.16
CA ASN A 107 -1.48 -10.23 22.25
C ASN A 107 -1.71 -8.78 21.74
N SER A 108 -0.93 -7.77 22.11
CA SER A 108 -1.37 -6.37 21.96
C SER A 108 -0.29 -5.38 21.52
N ASN A 109 1.00 -5.61 21.78
CA ASN A 109 2.05 -4.64 21.43
C ASN A 109 2.83 -5.01 20.17
N PHE A 110 2.25 -4.68 19.00
CA PHE A 110 2.95 -4.74 17.71
C PHE A 110 4.08 -3.69 17.58
N LEU A 111 4.05 -2.63 18.39
CA LEU A 111 4.98 -1.51 18.35
C LEU A 111 6.21 -1.69 19.27
N GLN A 112 6.36 -2.86 19.89
CA GLN A 112 7.48 -3.11 20.79
C GLN A 112 8.72 -3.56 20.00
N ASN A 113 9.84 -2.91 20.26
CA ASN A 113 11.08 -3.21 19.58
C ASN A 113 11.70 -4.50 20.08
N ILE A 114 11.98 -5.40 19.14
CA ILE A 114 12.52 -6.73 19.40
C ILE A 114 13.82 -6.92 18.63
N ILE A 115 14.85 -7.44 19.30
CA ILE A 115 16.10 -7.85 18.67
C ILE A 115 16.16 -9.37 18.68
N LEU A 116 16.10 -9.96 17.48
CA LEU A 116 16.29 -11.39 17.27
C LEU A 116 17.73 -11.68 16.84
N LYS A 117 18.37 -12.65 17.50
CA LYS A 117 19.68 -13.16 17.08
C LYS A 117 19.52 -14.02 15.82
N PHE A 118 20.05 -13.57 14.68
CA PHE A 118 20.04 -14.34 13.44
C PHE A 118 21.47 -14.75 13.08
N LYS A 119 21.71 -16.06 12.85
CA LYS A 119 23.04 -16.60 12.47
C LYS A 119 24.21 -16.06 13.32
N ASN A 120 24.05 -16.06 14.64
CA ASN A 120 25.04 -15.58 15.62
C ASN A 120 25.39 -14.08 15.59
N PHE A 121 24.71 -13.27 14.79
CA PHE A 121 24.86 -11.81 14.80
C PHE A 121 23.64 -11.14 15.43
N PHE A 122 23.91 -10.10 16.22
CA PHE A 122 22.90 -9.13 16.59
C PHE A 122 22.91 -8.00 15.55
N PRO A 123 21.75 -7.60 15.00
CA PRO A 123 21.69 -6.46 14.10
C PRO A 123 22.23 -5.20 14.80
N LYS A 124 23.04 -4.40 14.08
CA LYS A 124 23.55 -3.13 14.61
C LYS A 124 22.38 -2.20 14.92
N LYS A 125 22.41 -1.55 16.09
CA LYS A 125 21.47 -0.49 16.46
C LYS A 125 21.62 0.65 15.46
N THR A 126 20.71 0.80 14.51
CA THR A 126 20.66 1.97 13.65
C THR A 126 20.04 3.12 14.44
N PRO A 127 20.70 4.29 14.56
CA PRO A 127 20.05 5.46 15.13
C PRO A 127 18.85 5.86 14.26
N PRO A 128 17.80 6.45 14.83
CA PRO A 128 16.70 6.99 14.03
C PRO A 128 17.26 8.06 13.08
N PHE A 129 16.87 8.00 11.81
CA PHE A 129 17.15 9.07 10.85
C PHE A 129 16.41 10.32 11.33
N PHE A 130 17.16 11.37 11.66
CA PHE A 130 16.64 12.73 11.88
C PHE A 130 16.28 13.37 10.54
#